data_AF-A0A2H1KJQ5-F1
#
_entry.id   AF-A0A2H1KJQ5-F1
#
_cell.length_a   1.000
_cell.length_b   1.000
_cell.length_c   1.000
_cell.angle_alpha   90.00
_cell.angle_beta   90.00
_cell.angle_gamma   90.00
#
_symmetry.space_group_name_H-M   'P 1'
#
loop_
_entity.id
_entity.type
_entity.pdbx_description
1 polymer ?
#
loop_
_entity_poly.entity_id
_entity_poly.type
_entity_poly.pdbx_seq_one_letter_code
_entity_poly.pdbx_strand_id
1 'polypeptide(L)'
;MANWQRGVMRLMRIPNHAVTVTAIHDYTPCYRRITFTAPDLVNQLEVFPTLWLRLWVPHPAKGEGHLSQRGYTFVDIRPDEGTFALDFVLHEQPGPAGDWAKRLFTDEGVAVGGASLPG
;
A
#
# COMPACT_ATOMS: atom_id res chain seq x y z
N MET A 1 -19.53 -13.33 5.47
CA MET A 1 -19.39 -14.46 4.54
C MET A 1 -17.95 -14.55 4.08
N ALA A 2 -17.30 -15.65 4.44
CA ALA A 2 -15.99 -16.19 4.03
C ALA A 2 -14.73 -15.30 4.07
N ASN A 3 -13.91 -15.56 5.11
CA ASN A 3 -12.48 -15.24 5.25
C ASN A 3 -11.58 -15.96 4.22
N TRP A 4 -12.10 -16.26 3.03
CA TRP A 4 -11.45 -17.05 1.97
C TRP A 4 -10.22 -16.33 1.40
N GLN A 5 -10.26 -15.00 1.35
CA GLN A 5 -9.16 -14.18 0.84
C GLN A 5 -7.90 -14.32 1.71
N ARG A 6 -8.03 -14.36 3.04
CA ARG A 6 -6.91 -14.66 3.95
C ARG A 6 -6.38 -16.09 3.73
N GLY A 7 -7.27 -17.03 3.41
CA GLY A 7 -6.91 -18.41 3.07
C GLY A 7 -6.13 -18.54 1.76
N VAL A 8 -6.56 -17.83 0.71
CA VAL A 8 -5.87 -17.78 -0.60
C VAL A 8 -4.53 -17.07 -0.50
N MET A 9 -4.42 -15.98 0.27
CA MET A 9 -3.17 -15.26 0.48
C MET A 9 -2.12 -16.12 1.20
N ARG A 10 -2.54 -16.97 2.15
CA ARG A 10 -1.66 -17.94 2.82
C ARG A 10 -1.27 -19.10 1.91
N LEU A 11 -2.15 -19.48 0.98
CA LEU A 11 -1.93 -20.57 0.02
C LEU A 11 -0.93 -20.20 -1.09
N MET A 12 -0.86 -18.92 -1.49
CA MET A 12 0.00 -18.47 -2.59
C MET A 12 1.48 -18.26 -2.23
N ARG A 13 1.90 -18.41 -0.95
CA ARG A 13 3.30 -18.27 -0.49
C ARG A 13 4.02 -16.96 -0.88
N ILE A 14 3.33 -15.97 -1.43
CA ILE A 14 3.89 -14.65 -1.69
C ILE A 14 4.04 -13.96 -0.33
N PRO A 15 5.27 -13.60 0.10
CA PRO A 15 5.47 -12.88 1.35
C PRO A 15 4.71 -11.55 1.27
N ASN A 16 3.70 -11.41 2.12
CA ASN A 16 2.98 -10.16 2.31
C ASN A 16 3.56 -9.47 3.54
N HIS A 17 4.07 -8.27 3.36
CA HIS A 17 4.54 -7.43 4.44
C HIS A 17 3.39 -6.54 4.88
N ALA A 18 3.11 -6.53 6.20
CA ALA A 18 2.25 -5.52 6.77
C ALA A 18 2.96 -4.17 6.69
N VAL A 19 2.26 -3.15 6.21
CA VAL A 19 2.78 -1.78 6.17
C VAL A 19 1.87 -0.88 6.99
N THR A 20 2.45 0.14 7.63
CA THR A 20 1.71 1.13 8.42
C THR A 20 1.97 2.52 7.88
N VAL A 21 0.92 3.28 7.60
CA VAL A 21 1.01 4.70 7.19
C VAL A 21 1.58 5.53 8.35
N THR A 22 2.62 6.30 8.08
CA THR A 22 3.30 7.16 9.08
C THR A 22 3.22 8.65 8.74
N ALA A 23 3.06 8.99 7.46
CA ALA A 23 2.89 10.38 7.03
C ALA A 23 2.07 10.47 5.75
N ILE A 24 1.40 11.61 5.58
CA ILE A 24 0.68 11.98 4.36
C ILE A 24 1.15 13.38 3.98
N HIS A 25 1.52 13.56 2.71
CA HIS A 25 1.91 14.84 2.16
C HIS A 25 1.18 15.11 0.85
N ASP A 26 0.38 16.18 0.84
CA ASP A 26 -0.33 16.63 -0.36
C ASP A 26 0.51 17.63 -1.13
N TYR A 27 1.04 17.22 -2.27
CA TYR A 27 1.75 18.12 -3.18
C TYR A 27 0.78 19.00 -3.97
N THR A 28 -0.36 18.43 -4.36
CA THR A 28 -1.45 19.11 -5.05
C THR A 28 -2.79 18.47 -4.65
N PRO A 29 -3.95 19.06 -4.98
CA PRO A 29 -5.24 18.41 -4.75
C PRO A 29 -5.39 17.02 -5.41
N CYS A 30 -4.61 16.75 -6.46
CA CYS A 30 -4.68 15.51 -7.24
C CYS A 30 -3.45 14.60 -7.08
N TYR A 31 -2.48 14.95 -6.22
CA TYR A 31 -1.24 14.20 -6.07
C TYR A 31 -0.77 14.20 -4.61
N ARG A 32 -0.74 12.99 -4.03
CA ARG A 32 -0.47 12.75 -2.61
C ARG A 32 0.64 11.72 -2.45
N ARG A 33 1.61 12.01 -1.59
CA ARG A 33 2.59 11.04 -1.10
C ARG A 33 2.12 10.46 0.23
N ILE A 34 2.26 9.15 0.36
CA ILE A 34 2.00 8.44 1.61
C ILE A 34 3.27 7.70 2.00
N THR A 35 3.76 7.98 3.20
CA THR A 35 4.92 7.29 3.78
C THR A 35 4.44 6.14 4.64
N PHE A 36 5.17 5.03 4.55
CA PHE A 36 4.91 3.79 5.24
C PHE A 36 6.15 3.38 6.04
N THR A 37 5.93 2.73 7.19
CA THR A 37 6.96 1.91 7.84
C THR A 37 6.73 0.43 7.51
N ALA A 38 7.80 -0.25 7.11
CA ALA A 38 7.85 -1.69 6.87
C ALA A 38 9.30 -2.20 6.89
N PRO A 39 9.96 -2.26 8.07
CA PRO A 39 11.37 -2.64 8.15
C PRO A 39 11.68 -3.99 7.50
N ASP A 40 10.80 -4.98 7.68
CA ASP A 40 10.95 -6.32 7.10
C ASP A 40 10.95 -6.32 5.57
N LEU A 41 10.17 -5.44 4.94
CA LEU A 41 10.12 -5.30 3.49
C LEU A 41 11.36 -4.56 2.99
N VAL A 42 11.66 -3.41 3.60
CA VAL A 42 12.73 -2.51 3.15
C VAL A 42 14.10 -3.19 3.22
N ASN A 43 14.36 -3.99 4.26
CA ASN A 43 15.61 -4.74 4.42
C ASN A 43 15.84 -5.83 3.35
N GLN A 44 14.81 -6.19 2.57
CA GLN A 44 14.87 -7.20 1.51
C GLN A 44 14.94 -6.59 0.11
N LEU A 45 14.89 -5.26 -0.02
CA LEU A 45 14.86 -4.60 -1.32
C LEU A 45 16.25 -4.53 -1.94
N GLU A 46 16.38 -5.08 -3.15
CA GLU A 46 17.40 -4.66 -4.09
C GLU A 46 16.87 -3.45 -4.88
N VAL A 47 17.35 -2.25 -4.56
CA VAL A 47 16.80 -1.01 -5.10
C VAL A 47 17.31 -0.74 -6.51
N PHE A 48 16.39 -0.60 -7.46
CA PHE A 48 16.68 -0.19 -8.83
C PHE A 48 15.60 0.80 -9.34
N PRO A 49 15.89 1.61 -10.37
CA PRO A 49 14.91 2.53 -10.94
C PRO A 49 13.66 1.78 -11.40
N THR A 50 12.48 2.33 -11.13
CA THR A 50 11.16 1.73 -11.44
C THR A 50 10.74 0.55 -10.56
N LEU A 51 11.50 0.21 -9.50
CA LEU A 51 11.10 -0.80 -8.51
C LEU A 51 9.70 -0.48 -7.98
N TRP A 52 8.85 -1.50 -7.92
CA TRP A 52 7.45 -1.36 -7.57
C TRP A 52 6.97 -2.51 -6.69
N LEU A 53 5.86 -2.29 -5.98
CA LEU A 53 5.19 -3.28 -5.15
C LEU A 53 3.72 -3.43 -5.53
N ARG A 54 3.13 -4.54 -5.11
CA ARG A 54 1.68 -4.77 -5.12
C ARG A 54 1.11 -4.33 -3.79
N LEU A 55 0.32 -3.25 -3.80
CA LEU A 55 -0.41 -2.76 -2.65
C LEU A 55 -1.82 -3.35 -2.65
N TRP A 56 -2.20 -3.96 -1.53
CA TRP A 56 -3.55 -4.48 -1.31
C TRP A 56 -4.35 -3.49 -0.46
N VAL A 57 -5.39 -2.90 -1.04
CA VAL A 57 -6.26 -1.90 -0.37
C VAL A 57 -7.70 -2.40 -0.23
N PRO A 58 -8.44 -1.99 0.81
CA PRO A 58 -9.87 -2.28 0.93
C PRO A 58 -10.69 -1.77 -0.26
N HIS A 59 -11.63 -2.58 -0.74
CA HIS A 59 -12.58 -2.22 -1.79
C HIS A 59 -14.03 -2.41 -1.29
N PRO A 60 -14.56 -1.51 -0.44
CA PRO A 60 -15.85 -1.68 0.21
C PRO A 60 -17.02 -1.83 -0.78
N ALA A 61 -16.95 -1.21 -1.96
CA ALA A 61 -17.97 -1.34 -3.00
C ALA A 61 -18.08 -2.76 -3.61
N LYS A 62 -17.11 -3.66 -3.37
CA LYS A 62 -17.18 -5.08 -3.76
C LYS A 62 -17.57 -6.02 -2.62
N GLY A 63 -17.90 -5.46 -1.45
CA GLY A 63 -18.23 -6.20 -0.24
C GLY A 63 -17.20 -6.03 0.87
N GLU A 64 -17.66 -6.25 2.11
CA GLU A 64 -16.83 -6.19 3.31
C GLU A 64 -15.68 -7.20 3.23
N GLY A 65 -14.48 -6.77 3.63
CA GLY A 65 -13.28 -7.60 3.60
C GLY A 65 -12.63 -7.76 2.22
N HIS A 66 -13.28 -7.34 1.13
CA HIS A 66 -12.70 -7.44 -0.21
C HIS A 66 -11.49 -6.53 -0.36
N LEU A 67 -10.36 -7.11 -0.77
CA LEU A 67 -9.14 -6.37 -1.10
C LEU A 67 -8.94 -6.28 -2.61
N SER A 68 -8.39 -5.17 -3.06
CA SER A 68 -7.96 -4.97 -4.44
C SER A 68 -6.49 -4.65 -4.51
N GLN A 69 -5.80 -5.33 -5.43
CA GLN A 69 -4.38 -5.12 -5.68
C GLN A 69 -4.16 -3.98 -6.68
N ARG A 70 -3.19 -3.11 -6.43
CA ARG A 70 -2.67 -2.14 -7.40
C ARG A 70 -1.14 -2.09 -7.33
N GLY A 71 -0.49 -1.83 -8.47
CA GLY A 71 0.96 -1.63 -8.52
C GLY A 71 1.32 -0.19 -8.21
N TYR A 72 2.33 0.03 -7.38
CA TYR A 72 2.90 1.34 -7.08
C TYR A 72 4.42 1.29 -7.11
N THR A 73 5.03 2.30 -7.70
CA THR A 73 6.49 2.49 -7.68
C THR A 73 6.91 2.95 -6.29
N PHE A 74 7.98 2.37 -5.75
CA PHE A 74 8.59 2.87 -4.52
C PHE A 74 9.19 4.25 -4.78
N VAL A 75 9.01 5.15 -3.82
CA VAL A 75 9.69 6.45 -3.77
C VAL A 75 10.23 6.67 -2.36
N ASP A 76 11.32 7.44 -2.22
CA ASP A 76 11.91 7.80 -0.91
C ASP A 76 12.12 6.58 0.02
N ILE A 77 12.81 5.54 -0.48
CA ILE A 77 13.16 4.35 0.32
C ILE A 77 14.28 4.74 1.29
N ARG A 78 14.07 4.52 2.59
CA ARG A 78 15.03 4.82 3.65
C ARG A 78 15.29 3.56 4.49
N PRO A 79 16.30 2.75 4.14
CA PRO A 79 16.59 1.50 4.83
C PRO A 79 16.93 1.65 6.32
N ASP A 80 17.61 2.72 6.68
CA ASP A 80 17.97 3.07 8.06
C ASP A 80 16.75 3.37 8.93
N GLU A 81 15.70 3.97 8.35
CA GLU A 81 14.43 4.25 9.05
C GLU A 81 13.42 3.10 8.93
N GLY A 82 13.67 2.12 8.04
CA GLY A 82 12.70 1.08 7.70
C GLY A 82 11.44 1.64 7.04
N THR A 83 11.56 2.75 6.31
CA THR A 83 10.45 3.46 5.68
C THR A 83 10.59 3.50 4.16
N PHE A 84 9.45 3.69 3.50
CA PHE A 84 9.37 4.02 2.09
C PHE A 84 8.11 4.83 1.86
N ALA A 85 7.97 5.46 0.70
CA ALA A 85 6.75 6.14 0.31
C ALA A 85 6.22 5.64 -1.04
N LEU A 86 4.95 5.93 -1.28
CA LEU A 86 4.28 5.73 -2.56
C LEU A 86 3.55 7.02 -2.93
N ASP A 87 3.57 7.36 -4.22
CA ASP A 87 2.85 8.50 -4.76
C ASP A 87 1.54 8.07 -5.42
N PHE A 88 0.46 8.78 -5.09
CA PHE A 88 -0.90 8.51 -5.54
C PHE A 88 -1.44 9.66 -6.38
N VAL A 89 -1.91 9.32 -7.58
CA VAL A 89 -2.76 10.21 -8.38
C VAL A 89 -4.19 10.07 -7.90
N LEU A 90 -4.77 11.16 -7.40
CA LEU A 90 -6.13 11.21 -6.86
C LEU A 90 -7.12 11.61 -7.96
N HIS A 91 -7.29 10.75 -8.97
CA HIS A 91 -8.21 11.00 -10.09
C HIS A 91 -9.68 11.08 -9.63
N GLU A 92 -10.52 11.79 -10.40
CA GLU A 92 -11.96 11.97 -10.08
C GLU A 92 -12.76 10.67 -10.17
N GLN A 93 -12.36 9.77 -11.07
CA GLN A 93 -13.03 8.49 -11.23
C GLN A 93 -12.92 7.66 -9.94
N PRO A 94 -14.02 7.08 -9.42
CA PRO A 94 -13.96 6.20 -8.27
C PRO A 94 -13.06 4.99 -8.54
N GLY A 95 -12.26 4.62 -7.55
CA GLY A 95 -11.31 3.52 -7.67
C GLY A 95 -10.71 3.15 -6.33
N PRO A 96 -10.47 1.84 -6.06
CA PRO A 96 -10.18 1.37 -4.70
C PRO A 96 -8.97 2.03 -4.07
N ALA A 97 -7.88 2.23 -4.82
CA ALA A 97 -6.67 2.83 -4.25
C ALA A 97 -6.73 4.36 -4.16
N GLY A 98 -7.33 5.03 -5.15
CA GLY A 98 -7.53 6.48 -5.09
C GLY A 98 -8.50 6.88 -3.98
N ASP A 99 -9.62 6.18 -3.85
CA ASP A 99 -10.61 6.43 -2.80
C ASP A 99 -10.07 6.07 -1.41
N TRP A 100 -9.29 5.00 -1.29
CA TRP A 100 -8.57 4.66 -0.07
C TRP A 100 -7.58 5.77 0.31
N ALA A 101 -6.73 6.21 -0.63
CA ALA A 101 -5.74 7.25 -0.40
C ALA A 101 -6.36 8.60 0.00
N LYS A 102 -7.52 8.97 -0.59
CA LYS A 102 -8.28 10.18 -0.24
C LYS A 102 -8.83 10.16 1.19
N ARG A 103 -9.20 8.97 1.70
CA ARG A 103 -9.82 8.81 3.03
C ARG A 103 -8.82 8.76 4.18
N LEU A 104 -7.54 8.55 3.88
CA LEU A 104 -6.52 8.50 4.93
C LEU A 104 -6.30 9.88 5.55
N PHE A 105 -6.26 9.90 6.87
CA PHE A 105 -5.80 11.00 7.70
C PHE A 105 -4.88 10.42 8.79
N THR A 106 -3.82 11.15 9.12
CA THR A 106 -2.70 10.67 9.96
C THR A 106 -3.07 10.37 11.41
N ASP A 107 -4.26 10.77 11.87
CA ASP A 107 -4.69 10.61 13.26
C ASP A 107 -5.35 9.25 13.54
N GLU A 108 -5.70 8.49 12.48
CA GLU A 108 -6.07 7.08 12.58
C GLU A 108 -4.92 6.20 12.09
N GLY A 109 -4.03 5.89 13.02
CA GLY A 109 -2.96 4.93 12.84
C GLY A 109 -3.49 3.56 12.37
N VAL A 110 -2.75 2.97 11.43
CA VAL A 110 -2.87 1.59 10.94
C VAL A 110 -3.93 1.37 9.83
N ALA A 111 -3.64 1.89 8.64
CA ALA A 111 -4.10 1.24 7.42
C ALA A 111 -3.13 0.09 7.06
N VAL A 112 -3.47 -1.15 7.42
CA VAL A 112 -2.70 -2.33 7.01
C VAL A 112 -2.95 -2.60 5.53
N GLY A 113 -2.04 -2.09 4.70
CA GLY A 113 -1.85 -2.63 3.36
C GLY A 113 -1.02 -3.91 3.44
N GLY A 114 -1.36 -4.92 2.65
CA GLY A 114 -0.37 -5.93 2.28
C GLY A 114 0.51 -5.34 1.18
N ALA A 115 1.81 -5.47 1.31
CA ALA A 115 2.75 -5.21 0.22
C ALA A 115 3.46 -6.51 -0.18
N SER A 116 3.55 -6.77 -1.48
CA SER A 116 4.38 -7.85 -2.01
C SER A 116 5.19 -7.40 -3.21
N LEU A 117 6.39 -7.98 -3.36
CA LEU A 117 7.23 -7.75 -4.53
C LEU A 117 6.67 -8.48 -5.76
N PRO A 118 6.91 -7.98 -6.98
CA PRO A 118 6.69 -8.76 -8.19
C PRO A 118 7.57 -10.02 -8.15
N GLY A 119 6.99 -11.16 -8.56
CA GLY A 119 7.74 -12.40 -8.78
C GLY A 119 8.37 -12.45 -10.15
#